data_AF-A0A1M6THH4-F1
#
_entry.id   AF-A0A1M6THH4-F1
#
_cell.length_a   1.000
_cell.length_b   1.000
_cell.length_c   1.000
_cell.angle_alpha   90.00
_cell.angle_beta   90.00
_cell.angle_gamma   90.00
#
_symmetry.space_group_name_H-M   'P 1'
#
loop_
_entity.id
_entity.type
_entity.pdbx_description
1 polymer ?
#
loop_
_entity_poly.entity_id
_entity_poly.type
_entity_poly.pdbx_seq_one_letter_code
_entity_poly.pdbx_strand_id
1 'polypeptide(L)'
;MNQITAVVPHTLHGYGGVGKTLMAVEYAHRFHDEYDLVWWINADQPGLVRSSLAHLAPRMDLPGVNSTGIEEAAEGVLNALRRGDPFRRWLLIYDNADEPEDLRDVIPEGNESGHVLITSRNHRWQAVAETVSVD
;
A
#
# COMPACT_ATOMS: atom_id res chain seq x y z
N MET A 1 14.86 -8.92 1.97
CA MET A 1 14.01 -9.10 0.77
C MET A 1 12.61 -8.58 1.13
N ASN A 2 12.16 -7.45 0.60
CA ASN A 2 10.88 -6.84 0.99
C ASN A 2 9.73 -7.78 0.63
N GLN A 3 8.92 -8.19 1.63
CA GLN A 3 7.73 -8.98 1.36
C GLN A 3 6.61 -8.06 0.88
N ILE A 4 6.32 -8.13 -0.42
CA ILE A 4 5.08 -7.58 -0.99
C ILE A 4 4.02 -8.64 -0.72
N THR A 5 3.23 -8.46 0.33
CA THR A 5 2.10 -9.33 0.63
C THR A 5 0.91 -8.90 -0.22
N ALA A 6 0.81 -9.40 -1.45
CA ALA A 6 -0.42 -9.23 -2.20
C ALA A 6 -1.43 -10.30 -1.74
N VAL A 7 -2.54 -9.88 -1.12
CA VAL A 7 -3.67 -10.78 -0.90
C VAL A 7 -4.49 -10.79 -2.18
N VAL A 8 -4.05 -11.62 -3.13
CA VAL A 8 -4.82 -11.91 -4.34
C VAL A 8 -5.61 -13.20 -4.09
N PRO A 9 -6.93 -13.14 -3.86
CA PRO A 9 -7.69 -14.35 -3.61
C PRO A 9 -7.67 -15.25 -4.85
N HIS A 10 -7.29 -16.50 -4.63
CA HIS A 10 -7.57 -17.57 -5.56
C HIS A 10 -9.07 -17.88 -5.48
N THR A 11 -9.81 -17.49 -6.53
CA THR A 11 -11.08 -18.09 -6.97
C THR A 11 -11.95 -18.80 -5.92
N LEU A 12 -12.70 -18.04 -5.12
CA LEU A 12 -14.07 -18.47 -4.79
C LEU A 12 -14.90 -18.13 -6.02
N HIS A 13 -15.39 -19.16 -6.71
CA HIS A 13 -16.22 -19.01 -7.92
C HIS A 13 -17.53 -18.31 -7.53
N GLY A 14 -17.54 -16.99 -7.56
CA GLY A 14 -18.69 -16.17 -7.24
C GLY A 14 -18.35 -14.70 -7.42
N TYR A 15 -19.18 -14.03 -8.22
CA TYR A 15 -19.26 -12.60 -8.52
C TYR A 15 -18.57 -11.63 -7.54
N GLY A 16 -18.03 -10.52 -8.08
CA GLY A 16 -17.39 -9.46 -7.31
C GLY A 16 -18.13 -9.11 -6.01
N GLY A 17 -17.37 -8.93 -4.92
CA GLY A 17 -17.92 -8.80 -3.57
C GLY A 17 -17.24 -9.66 -2.50
N VAL A 18 -16.16 -10.37 -2.84
CA VAL A 18 -15.42 -11.33 -2.00
C VAL A 18 -14.78 -10.75 -0.71
N GLY A 19 -15.02 -9.47 -0.40
CA GLY A 19 -14.55 -8.90 0.87
C GLY A 19 -13.03 -8.70 0.98
N LYS A 20 -12.28 -8.55 -0.12
CA LYS A 20 -10.82 -8.26 -0.06
C LYS A 20 -10.51 -7.02 0.78
N THR A 21 -11.30 -5.96 0.61
CA THR A 21 -11.27 -4.76 1.44
C THR A 21 -11.48 -5.12 2.91
N LEU A 22 -12.44 -6.00 3.22
CA LEU A 22 -12.67 -6.49 4.59
C LEU A 22 -11.48 -7.32 5.11
N MET A 23 -10.86 -8.16 4.27
CA MET A 23 -9.64 -8.89 4.64
C MET A 23 -8.48 -7.94 4.94
N ALA A 24 -8.32 -6.87 4.17
CA ALA A 24 -7.29 -5.86 4.44
C ALA A 24 -7.57 -5.08 5.73
N VAL A 25 -8.85 -4.79 6.03
CA VAL A 25 -9.27 -4.22 7.32
C VAL A 25 -8.94 -5.19 8.46
N GLU A 26 -9.32 -6.45 8.37
CA GLU A 26 -9.04 -7.47 9.39
C GLU A 26 -7.54 -7.70 9.59
N TYR A 27 -6.75 -7.70 8.51
CA TYR A 27 -5.30 -7.79 8.59
C TYR A 27 -4.73 -6.59 9.37
N ALA A 28 -5.11 -5.36 8.99
CA ALA A 28 -4.66 -4.16 9.65
C ALA A 28 -5.04 -4.16 11.14
N HIS A 29 -6.26 -4.61 11.48
CA HIS A 29 -6.71 -4.73 12.87
C HIS A 29 -5.94 -5.81 13.65
N ARG A 30 -5.81 -7.01 13.09
CA ARG A 30 -5.16 -8.15 13.76
C ARG A 30 -3.69 -7.88 14.05
N PHE A 31 -3.00 -7.22 13.12
CA PHE A 31 -1.56 -6.98 13.20
C PHE A 31 -1.18 -5.54 13.55
N HIS A 32 -2.13 -4.71 14.03
CA HIS A 32 -1.89 -3.29 14.29
C HIS A 32 -0.69 -3.02 15.21
N ASP A 33 -0.47 -3.86 16.23
CA ASP A 33 0.64 -3.73 17.19
C ASP A 33 2.03 -3.95 16.56
N GLU A 34 2.09 -4.54 15.35
CA GLU A 34 3.34 -4.76 14.63
C GLU A 34 3.80 -3.51 13.87
N TYR A 35 2.93 -2.51 13.69
CA TYR A 35 3.18 -1.32 12.87
C TYR A 35 3.13 -0.03 13.69
N ASP A 36 4.06 0.87 13.41
CA ASP A 36 4.08 2.23 13.96
C ASP A 36 3.22 3.19 13.10
N LEU A 37 2.97 2.81 11.84
CA LEU A 37 2.18 3.55 10.87
C LEU A 37 1.36 2.59 9.99
N VAL A 38 0.07 2.82 9.87
CA VAL A 38 -0.80 2.17 8.87
C VAL A 38 -1.44 3.25 8.02
N TRP A 39 -1.32 3.15 6.69
CA TRP A 39 -1.87 4.11 5.75
C TRP A 39 -2.67 3.45 4.65
N TRP A 40 -3.94 3.85 4.51
CA TRP A 40 -4.86 3.32 3.51
C TRP A 40 -4.95 4.23 2.30
N ILE A 41 -4.80 3.66 1.12
CA ILE A 41 -4.80 4.32 -0.18
C ILE A 41 -5.90 3.68 -1.02
N ASN A 42 -6.90 4.47 -1.44
CA ASN A 42 -7.79 4.02 -2.49
C ASN A 42 -7.05 4.12 -3.84
N ALA A 43 -6.82 2.97 -4.47
CA ALA A 43 -6.10 2.81 -5.73
C ALA A 43 -7.04 2.61 -6.94
N ASP A 44 -8.34 2.87 -6.77
CA ASP A 44 -9.33 2.84 -7.87
C ASP A 44 -9.11 3.94 -8.93
N GLN A 45 -8.36 4.97 -8.55
CA GLN A 45 -7.96 6.09 -9.38
C GLN A 45 -6.45 6.29 -9.22
N PRO A 46 -5.63 5.72 -10.11
CA PRO A 46 -4.16 5.83 -10.06
C PRO A 46 -3.65 7.27 -9.88
N GLY A 47 -4.30 8.24 -10.52
CA GLY A 47 -3.96 9.67 -10.40
C GLY A 47 -4.12 10.25 -8.99
N LEU A 48 -4.85 9.60 -8.09
CA LEU A 48 -5.04 10.04 -6.70
C LEU A 48 -4.10 9.35 -5.70
N VAL A 49 -3.40 8.28 -6.10
CA VAL A 49 -2.49 7.53 -5.22
C VAL A 49 -1.38 8.42 -4.68
N ARG A 50 -0.73 9.20 -5.56
CA ARG A 50 0.31 10.15 -5.16
C ARG A 50 -0.23 11.25 -4.27
N SER A 51 -1.46 11.72 -4.52
CA SER A 51 -2.11 12.68 -3.62
C SER A 51 -2.32 12.08 -2.23
N SER A 52 -2.78 10.84 -2.11
CA SER A 52 -2.93 10.16 -0.82
C SER A 52 -1.59 10.03 -0.08
N LEU A 53 -0.53 9.61 -0.78
CA LEU A 53 0.82 9.55 -0.22
C LEU A 53 1.32 10.93 0.24
N ALA A 54 1.12 11.98 -0.55
CA ALA A 54 1.54 13.32 -0.18
C ALA A 54 0.83 13.84 1.09
N HIS A 55 -0.40 13.41 1.37
CA HIS A 55 -1.10 13.76 2.61
C HIS A 55 -0.56 13.03 3.86
N LEU A 56 0.29 12.02 3.69
CA LEU A 56 1.03 11.38 4.77
C LEU A 56 2.24 12.22 5.21
N ALA A 57 2.79 13.08 4.35
CA ALA A 57 4.02 13.83 4.60
C ALA A 57 4.05 14.57 5.95
N PRO A 58 3.01 15.34 6.35
CA PRO A 58 3.03 16.03 7.64
C PRO A 58 3.04 15.09 8.86
N ARG A 59 2.51 13.87 8.74
CA ARG A 59 2.56 12.87 9.83
C ARG A 59 3.95 12.27 10.00
N MET A 60 4.80 12.38 8.99
CA MET A 60 6.19 11.93 8.99
C MET A 60 7.17 13.08 9.24
N ASP A 61 6.67 14.25 9.66
CA ASP A 61 7.46 15.48 9.83
C ASP A 61 8.20 15.92 8.55
N LEU A 62 7.58 15.68 7.40
CA LEU A 62 8.08 16.08 6.08
C LEU A 62 7.31 17.29 5.53
N PRO A 63 7.90 18.07 4.60
CA PRO A 63 7.19 19.13 3.88
C PRO A 63 5.93 18.59 3.20
N GLY A 64 4.77 19.20 3.51
CA GLY A 64 3.49 18.81 2.95
C GLY A 64 3.19 19.43 1.58
N VAL A 65 2.05 19.04 1.01
CA VAL A 65 1.58 19.48 -0.33
C VAL A 65 1.61 20.99 -0.52
N ASN A 66 1.27 21.78 0.49
CA ASN A 66 1.25 23.25 0.40
C ASN A 66 2.66 23.87 0.29
N SER A 67 3.71 23.13 0.65
CA SER A 67 5.09 23.60 0.64
C SER A 67 5.83 23.22 -0.64
N THR A 68 5.64 22.01 -1.15
CA THR A 68 6.43 21.42 -2.25
C THR A 68 5.58 20.89 -3.41
N GLY A 69 4.25 20.87 -3.28
CA GLY A 69 3.34 20.25 -4.24
C GLY A 69 3.17 18.75 -4.03
N ILE A 70 2.23 18.14 -4.76
CA ILE A 70 1.86 16.73 -4.58
C ILE A 70 3.02 15.79 -4.91
N GLU A 71 3.70 16.03 -6.03
CA GLU A 71 4.71 15.10 -6.56
C GLU A 71 5.91 14.98 -5.62
N GLU A 72 6.50 16.11 -5.23
CA GLU A 72 7.66 16.15 -4.36
C GLU A 72 7.32 15.66 -2.94
N ALA A 73 6.13 16.00 -2.42
CA ALA A 73 5.70 15.50 -1.11
C ALA A 73 5.49 13.97 -1.11
N ALA A 74 4.88 13.41 -2.16
CA ALA A 74 4.72 11.97 -2.30
C ALA A 74 6.07 11.25 -2.42
N GLU A 75 7.00 11.79 -3.21
CA GLU A 75 8.35 11.23 -3.35
C GLU A 75 9.12 11.30 -2.02
N GLY A 76 9.00 12.40 -1.27
CA GLY A 76 9.56 12.54 0.07
C GLY A 76 9.07 11.45 1.02
N VAL A 77 7.75 11.18 1.02
CA VAL A 77 7.13 10.10 1.81
C VAL A 77 7.66 8.73 1.39
N LEU A 78 7.67 8.42 0.09
CA LEU A 78 8.19 7.14 -0.40
C LEU A 78 9.65 6.95 0.05
N ASN A 79 10.49 7.96 -0.12
CA ASN A 79 11.88 7.92 0.31
C ASN A 79 12.04 7.73 1.82
N ALA A 80 11.20 8.37 2.62
CA ALA A 80 11.19 8.19 4.07
C ALA A 80 10.79 6.77 4.48
N LEU A 81 9.76 6.20 3.85
CA LEU A 81 9.32 4.81 4.07
C LEU A 81 10.41 3.79 3.67
N ARG A 82 11.11 4.02 2.55
CA ARG A 82 12.26 3.21 2.11
C ARG A 82 13.41 3.24 3.12
N ARG A 83 13.68 4.39 3.74
CA ARG A 83 14.71 4.51 4.80
C ARG A 83 14.23 3.97 6.15
N GLY A 84 12.93 3.90 6.38
CA GLY A 84 12.35 3.51 7.66
C GLY A 84 12.44 4.58 8.74
N ASP A 85 12.43 5.87 8.34
CA ASP A 85 12.56 7.03 9.22
C ASP A 85 11.50 8.07 8.84
N PRO A 86 10.61 8.52 9.76
CA PRO A 86 10.60 8.23 11.20
C PRO A 86 10.01 6.86 11.59
N PHE A 87 9.32 6.18 10.67
CA PHE A 87 8.66 4.91 10.96
C PHE A 87 9.37 3.75 10.26
N ARG A 88 9.95 2.85 11.04
CA ARG A 88 10.61 1.65 10.51
C ARG A 88 9.60 0.56 10.15
N ARG A 89 8.56 0.40 10.98
CA ARG A 89 7.51 -0.59 10.80
C ARG A 89 6.26 0.10 10.30
N TRP A 90 5.93 -0.09 9.03
CA TRP A 90 4.77 0.55 8.42
C TRP A 90 3.99 -0.44 7.56
N LEU A 91 2.70 -0.17 7.38
CA LEU A 91 1.81 -0.89 6.47
C LEU A 91 1.17 0.11 5.50
N LEU A 92 1.44 -0.02 4.20
CA LEU A 92 0.66 0.65 3.16
C LEU A 92 -0.38 -0.31 2.58
N ILE A 93 -1.63 0.12 2.51
CA ILE A 93 -2.72 -0.66 1.94
C ILE A 93 -3.22 0.05 0.67
N TYR A 94 -3.01 -0.57 -0.49
CA TYR A 94 -3.56 -0.12 -1.77
C TYR A 94 -4.83 -0.91 -2.06
N ASP A 95 -5.99 -0.32 -1.79
CA ASP A 95 -7.27 -0.98 -1.98
C ASP A 95 -7.84 -0.71 -3.37
N ASN A 96 -8.40 -1.74 -4.00
CA ASN A 96 -9.03 -1.70 -5.31
C ASN A 96 -8.08 -1.24 -6.45
N ALA A 97 -6.81 -1.65 -6.39
CA ALA A 97 -5.86 -1.41 -7.46
C ALA A 97 -6.28 -2.11 -8.77
N ASP A 98 -6.13 -1.45 -9.91
CA ASP A 98 -6.46 -2.01 -11.23
C ASP A 98 -5.24 -2.68 -11.87
N GLU A 99 -4.36 -1.92 -12.53
CA GLU A 99 -3.20 -2.48 -13.21
C GLU A 99 -1.93 -2.47 -12.33
N PRO A 100 -1.09 -3.53 -12.35
CA PRO A 100 0.19 -3.54 -11.65
C PRO A 100 1.11 -2.37 -12.02
N GLU A 101 1.06 -1.95 -13.28
CA GLU A 101 1.85 -0.84 -13.81
C GLU A 101 1.57 0.49 -13.10
N ASP A 102 0.32 0.71 -12.67
CA ASP A 102 -0.12 1.95 -12.04
C ASP A 102 0.56 2.21 -10.69
N LEU A 103 1.02 1.14 -10.02
CA LEU A 103 1.58 1.23 -8.67
C LEU A 103 3.11 1.07 -8.62
N ARG A 104 3.77 0.75 -9.75
CA ARG A 104 5.22 0.44 -9.77
C ARG A 104 6.07 1.53 -9.12
N ASP A 105 5.81 2.79 -9.43
CA ASP A 105 6.63 3.92 -8.95
C ASP A 105 6.21 4.43 -7.58
N VAL A 106 5.11 3.91 -7.03
CA VAL A 106 4.53 4.35 -5.76
C VAL A 106 4.56 3.25 -4.70
N ILE A 107 5.24 2.13 -4.95
CA ILE A 107 5.56 1.10 -3.96
C ILE A 107 6.97 1.37 -3.43
N PRO A 108 7.15 1.62 -2.12
CA PRO A 108 8.48 1.78 -1.53
C PRO A 108 9.20 0.43 -1.38
N GLU A 109 10.45 0.37 -1.85
CA GLU A 109 11.33 -0.79 -1.78
C GLU A 109 12.51 -0.55 -0.83
N GLY A 110 13.00 -1.61 -0.17
CA GLY A 110 14.29 -1.60 0.55
C GLY A 110 14.19 -1.53 2.08
N ASN A 111 13.00 -1.34 2.66
CA ASN A 111 12.78 -1.48 4.10
C ASN A 111 12.15 -2.85 4.41
N GLU A 112 12.92 -3.74 5.01
CA GLU A 112 12.50 -5.12 5.31
C GLU A 112 11.42 -5.24 6.39
N SER A 113 11.14 -4.17 7.14
CA SER A 113 10.08 -4.13 8.16
C SER A 113 8.86 -3.31 7.75
N GLY A 114 8.88 -2.78 6.52
CA GLY A 114 7.72 -2.17 5.88
C GLY A 114 6.96 -3.18 5.04
N HIS A 115 5.64 -3.19 5.16
CA HIS A 115 4.77 -4.12 4.44
C HIS A 115 3.81 -3.37 3.52
N VAL A 116 3.60 -3.92 2.33
CA VAL A 116 2.62 -3.43 1.36
C VAL A 116 1.55 -4.50 1.17
N LEU A 117 0.30 -4.11 1.37
CA LEU A 117 -0.88 -4.92 1.10
C LEU A 117 -1.65 -4.33 -0.08
N ILE A 118 -1.96 -5.15 -1.07
CA ILE A 118 -2.69 -4.71 -2.26
C ILE A 118 -3.94 -5.57 -2.41
N THR A 119 -5.09 -4.93 -2.59
CA THR A 119 -6.32 -5.61 -3.01
C THR A 119 -6.60 -5.28 -4.47
N SER A 120 -6.86 -6.31 -5.28
CA SER A 120 -7.19 -6.13 -6.70
C SER A 120 -8.15 -7.20 -7.20
N ARG A 121 -8.90 -6.88 -8.25
CA ARG A 121 -9.66 -7.86 -9.05
C ARG A 121 -8.89 -8.33 -10.29
N ASN A 122 -7.76 -7.70 -10.60
CA ASN A 122 -6.97 -7.99 -11.78
C ASN A 122 -5.99 -9.13 -11.48
N HIS A 123 -6.19 -10.28 -12.13
CA HIS A 123 -5.37 -11.47 -11.91
C HIS A 123 -3.90 -11.29 -12.31
N ARG A 124 -3.56 -10.25 -13.09
CA ARG A 124 -2.17 -9.93 -13.44
C ARG A 124 -1.28 -9.72 -12.21
N TRP A 125 -1.85 -9.30 -11.08
CA TRP A 125 -1.13 -9.14 -9.81
C TRP A 125 -0.49 -10.45 -9.29
N GLN A 126 -0.99 -11.63 -9.65
CA GLN A 126 -0.40 -12.92 -9.25
C GLN A 126 0.99 -13.14 -9.86
N ALA A 127 1.29 -12.49 -10.99
CA ALA A 127 2.59 -12.62 -11.66
C ALA A 127 3.64 -11.63 -11.11
N VAL A 128 3.24 -10.66 -10.29
CA VAL A 128 4.08 -9.52 -9.89
C VAL A 128 4.32 -9.48 -8.37
N ALA A 129 3.56 -10.25 -7.58
CA ALA A 129 3.67 -10.27 -6.13
C ALA A 129 3.51 -11.68 -5.55
N GLU A 130 4.20 -11.95 -4.44
CA GLU A 130 3.95 -13.16 -3.66
C GLU A 130 2.51 -13.11 -3.12
N THR A 131 1.73 -14.10 -3.56
CA THR A 131 0.32 -14.19 -3.18
C THR A 131 0.22 -14.96 -1.88
N VAL A 132 -0.32 -14.32 -0.84
CA VAL A 132 -0.73 -15.06 0.37
C VAL A 132 -2.14 -15.58 0.16
N SER A 133 -2.25 -16.90 0.01
CA SER A 133 -3.52 -17.61 0.07
C SER A 133 -4.05 -17.53 1.50
N VAL A 134 -5.24 -16.96 1.66
CA VAL A 134 -5.98 -17.05 2.93
C VAL A 134 -6.94 -18.22 2.76
N ASP A 135 -6.65 -19.33 3.44
CA ASP A 135 -7.55 -20.48 3.56
C ASP A 135 -8.78 -20.16 4.42
#